data_AF-A0A921MCF2-F1
#
_entry.id   AF-A0A921MCF2-F1
#
_cell.length_a   1.000
_cell.length_b   1.000
_cell.length_c   1.000
_cell.angle_alpha   90.00
_cell.angle_beta   90.00
_cell.angle_gamma   90.00
#
_symmetry.space_group_name_H-M   'P 1'
#
loop_
_entity.id
_entity.type
_entity.pdbx_description
1 polymer ?
#
loop_
_entity_poly.entity_id
_entity_poly.type
_entity_poly.pdbx_seq_one_letter_code
_entity_poly.pdbx_strand_id
1 'polypeptide(L)'
;MSNQDLFHTVVDVPAPQLVGVVRKMLRLPWATGAESDVEQTIDGLEVTSWDAAEIHALDLLVSTSLEGDDGTREAAVRERSSPLLDGVVAALTEEWGDHRVLSGLEDRRACTLLQVILHGQGLDSDHAWPVGDRWVIVFDGVLPESHQYAIGLLVASTHVVEDYDYSLPGGSAVAERLAARLSPGTDLPVPLERALWAMEAQGWGGIDAHGDPFATPYEGQSQLGAVFSGTMSTEGWLDPDAPDAWRLLPLAETDGSGGFAALWFAPSGESRFVLLSSEGGEPQRLADDPVDFLRLIAIGFEELHSWVWSQPVCVDEDDEDDDNSAAAHADFRGWVEDDFGVDVPESWSVTDDDRFAAWLSSAAEPLSIDESWTIIERVLQERSPTVHATLRGPVSQDDLDALTRTVGRPLPVDLVESLRRHDGQDNPTQLQDLFDHYTLLRARAMIEQSDMLADAVGDDADETIDWMEPHRVRAIANCRGWLQFTAAEGHGHAIDLDPLPAGLVGQIIHLPVDGPTPLPEYSSYRVWLSDLARRLETDSFTVDDDGVIRLND
;
A
#
# COMPACT_ATOMS: atom_id res chain seq x y z
N MET A 1 -5.27 39.05 -29.89
CA MET A 1 -6.42 38.31 -30.46
C MET A 1 -7.70 39.00 -29.99
N SER A 2 -8.78 38.98 -30.78
CA SER A 2 -10.08 39.51 -30.31
C SER A 2 -10.81 38.45 -29.46
N ASN A 3 -11.77 38.84 -28.61
CA ASN A 3 -12.53 37.87 -27.80
C ASN A 3 -13.27 36.84 -28.68
N GLN A 4 -13.68 37.23 -29.90
CA GLN A 4 -14.34 36.31 -30.85
C GLN A 4 -13.37 35.29 -31.45
N ASP A 5 -12.06 35.51 -31.38
CA ASP A 5 -11.03 34.59 -31.86
C ASP A 5 -10.59 33.58 -30.77
N LEU A 6 -11.01 33.80 -29.52
CA LEU A 6 -10.55 33.05 -28.34
C LEU A 6 -11.66 32.22 -27.69
N PHE A 7 -12.93 32.63 -27.82
CA PHE A 7 -14.03 32.00 -27.09
C PHE A 7 -15.17 31.61 -28.03
N HIS A 8 -15.62 30.36 -27.90
CA HIS A 8 -16.82 29.86 -28.57
C HIS A 8 -18.09 30.29 -27.81
N THR A 9 -18.02 30.22 -26.48
CA THR A 9 -19.13 30.53 -25.58
C THR A 9 -18.62 31.44 -24.46
N VAL A 10 -19.31 32.57 -24.23
CA VAL A 10 -19.11 33.43 -23.05
C VAL A 10 -20.49 33.82 -22.54
N VAL A 11 -20.83 33.36 -21.34
CA VAL A 11 -22.07 33.69 -20.66
C VAL A 11 -21.92 35.05 -19.97
N ASP A 12 -22.36 36.12 -20.65
CA ASP A 12 -22.36 37.48 -20.11
C ASP A 12 -23.60 37.71 -19.22
N VAL A 13 -23.51 37.25 -17.97
CA VAL A 13 -24.61 37.30 -17.00
C VAL A 13 -24.22 38.14 -15.79
N PRO A 14 -25.06 39.10 -15.36
CA PRO A 14 -24.82 39.83 -14.12
C PRO A 14 -24.75 38.89 -12.90
N ALA A 15 -23.78 39.13 -12.01
CA ALA A 15 -23.60 38.35 -10.78
C ALA A 15 -24.91 38.04 -9.99
N PRO A 16 -25.87 38.98 -9.81
CA PRO A 16 -27.12 38.67 -9.11
C PRO A 16 -27.99 37.64 -9.82
N GLN A 17 -27.96 37.59 -11.15
CA GLN A 17 -28.69 36.59 -11.93
C GLN A 17 -28.01 35.22 -11.81
N LEU A 18 -26.67 35.17 -11.88
CA LEU A 18 -25.90 33.94 -11.70
C LEU A 18 -26.17 33.31 -10.32
N VAL A 19 -26.07 34.09 -9.24
CA VAL A 19 -26.41 33.65 -7.88
C VAL A 19 -27.87 33.18 -7.80
N GLY A 20 -28.77 33.83 -8.52
CA GLY A 20 -30.17 33.43 -8.65
C GLY A 20 -30.35 32.04 -9.26
N VAL A 21 -29.58 31.70 -10.31
CA VAL A 21 -29.56 30.39 -10.95
C VAL A 21 -28.99 29.34 -10.01
N VAL A 22 -27.85 29.60 -9.37
CA VAL A 22 -27.23 28.66 -8.40
C VAL A 22 -28.18 28.36 -7.24
N ARG A 23 -28.90 29.36 -6.70
CA ARG A 23 -29.93 29.13 -5.67
C ARG A 23 -31.06 28.21 -6.15
N LYS A 24 -31.37 28.21 -7.44
CA LYS A 24 -32.36 27.29 -8.02
C LYS A 24 -31.76 25.90 -8.21
N MET A 25 -30.52 25.81 -8.68
CA MET A 25 -29.77 24.54 -8.78
C MET A 25 -29.66 23.82 -7.44
N LEU A 26 -29.40 24.54 -6.34
CA LEU A 26 -29.40 24.01 -4.97
C LEU A 26 -30.74 23.39 -4.53
N ARG A 27 -31.84 23.67 -5.23
CA ARG A 27 -33.18 23.14 -4.93
C ARG A 27 -33.68 22.17 -5.99
N LEU A 28 -32.91 21.93 -7.04
CA LEU A 28 -33.30 21.01 -8.09
C LEU A 28 -33.20 19.57 -7.58
N PRO A 29 -34.18 18.71 -7.89
CA PRO A 29 -34.04 17.29 -7.62
C PRO A 29 -32.91 16.70 -8.47
N TRP A 30 -32.17 15.75 -7.91
CA TRP A 30 -31.16 15.00 -8.66
C TRP A 30 -31.80 14.17 -9.78
N ALA A 31 -31.07 13.98 -10.88
CA ALA A 31 -31.53 13.19 -12.01
C ALA A 31 -31.33 11.68 -11.83
N THR A 32 -31.24 11.19 -10.58
CA THR A 32 -30.94 9.79 -10.25
C THR A 32 -31.91 8.82 -10.94
N GLY A 33 -31.38 7.96 -11.81
CA GLY A 33 -32.15 6.94 -12.53
C GLY A 33 -32.73 7.40 -13.88
N ALA A 34 -32.27 8.52 -14.43
CA ALA A 34 -32.49 8.86 -15.85
C ALA A 34 -31.67 7.93 -16.77
N GLU A 35 -32.08 7.80 -18.03
CA GLU A 35 -31.36 7.02 -19.06
C GLU A 35 -30.22 7.82 -19.72
N SER A 36 -30.18 9.14 -19.49
CA SER A 36 -29.19 10.08 -20.02
C SER A 36 -29.22 11.37 -19.20
N ASP A 37 -28.18 12.19 -19.34
CA ASP A 37 -28.13 13.56 -18.81
C ASP A 37 -29.41 14.37 -19.14
N VAL A 38 -29.83 15.19 -18.18
CA VAL A 38 -31.04 16.02 -18.27
C VAL A 38 -30.64 17.48 -18.41
N GLU A 39 -30.83 18.03 -19.60
CA GLU A 39 -30.65 19.45 -19.90
C GLU A 39 -31.92 20.25 -19.58
N GLN A 40 -31.77 21.40 -18.93
CA GLN A 40 -32.87 22.32 -18.68
C GLN A 40 -32.41 23.77 -18.63
N THR A 41 -33.31 24.71 -18.92
CA THR A 41 -33.01 26.14 -18.87
C THR A 41 -33.52 26.78 -17.58
N ILE A 42 -32.64 27.42 -16.82
CA ILE A 42 -32.96 28.17 -15.61
C ILE A 42 -32.56 29.63 -15.79
N ASP A 43 -33.54 30.54 -15.76
CA ASP A 43 -33.35 31.99 -15.99
C ASP A 43 -32.51 32.32 -17.23
N GLY A 44 -32.69 31.52 -18.29
CA GLY A 44 -32.00 31.69 -19.57
C GLY A 44 -30.63 31.02 -19.67
N LEU A 45 -30.20 30.29 -18.64
CA LEU A 45 -28.95 29.53 -18.64
C LEU A 45 -29.23 28.03 -18.72
N GLU A 46 -28.46 27.34 -19.55
CA GLU A 46 -28.53 25.89 -19.69
C GLU A 46 -27.81 25.24 -18.51
N VAL A 47 -28.53 24.34 -17.83
CA VAL A 47 -28.05 23.57 -16.71
C VAL A 47 -28.22 22.11 -17.07
N THR A 48 -27.13 21.37 -16.99
CA THR A 48 -27.09 19.93 -17.29
C THR A 48 -27.03 19.16 -15.98
N SER A 49 -27.94 18.22 -15.79
CA SER A 49 -27.97 17.36 -14.61
C SER A 49 -27.52 15.97 -15.01
N TRP A 50 -26.46 15.48 -14.41
CA TRP A 50 -25.87 14.20 -14.80
C TRP A 50 -26.67 13.03 -14.23
N ASP A 51 -26.92 12.01 -15.05
CA ASP A 51 -27.83 10.91 -14.69
C ASP A 51 -27.25 9.91 -13.68
N ALA A 52 -25.92 9.82 -13.63
CA ALA A 52 -25.14 8.92 -12.77
C ALA A 52 -24.43 9.63 -11.61
N ALA A 53 -24.51 10.97 -11.53
CA ALA A 53 -23.87 11.75 -10.47
C ALA A 53 -24.88 12.71 -9.85
N GLU A 54 -24.86 12.87 -8.52
CA GLU A 54 -25.67 13.87 -7.82
C GLU A 54 -25.11 15.29 -8.06
N ILE A 55 -25.06 15.71 -9.33
CA ILE A 55 -24.40 16.91 -9.85
C ILE A 55 -25.32 17.65 -10.83
N HIS A 56 -25.35 18.98 -10.69
CA HIS A 56 -25.87 19.91 -11.70
C HIS A 56 -24.72 20.81 -12.18
N ALA A 57 -24.49 20.87 -13.49
CA ALA A 57 -23.44 21.66 -14.12
C ALA A 57 -23.99 22.86 -14.87
N LEU A 58 -23.24 23.97 -14.87
CA LEU A 58 -23.49 25.18 -15.64
C LEU A 58 -22.17 25.68 -16.20
N ASP A 59 -22.02 25.65 -17.52
CA ASP A 59 -20.85 26.19 -18.21
C ASP A 59 -21.00 27.71 -18.38
N LEU A 60 -19.95 28.45 -18.01
CA LEU A 60 -19.92 29.92 -18.11
C LEU A 60 -19.08 30.39 -19.28
N LEU A 61 -18.00 29.67 -19.58
CA LEU A 61 -17.08 30.02 -20.64
C LEU A 61 -16.49 28.75 -21.25
N VAL A 62 -16.41 28.72 -22.57
CA VAL A 62 -15.72 27.67 -23.33
C VAL A 62 -14.89 28.34 -24.43
N SER A 63 -13.59 28.07 -24.45
CA SER A 63 -12.67 28.62 -25.42
C SER A 63 -12.84 27.99 -26.82
N THR A 64 -12.24 28.59 -27.84
CA THR A 64 -11.92 27.84 -29.05
C THR A 64 -10.89 26.75 -28.73
N SER A 65 -10.86 25.68 -29.52
CA SER A 65 -9.88 24.59 -29.32
C SER A 65 -8.43 25.11 -29.34
N LEU A 66 -7.62 24.56 -28.43
CA LEU A 66 -6.20 24.83 -28.21
C LEU A 66 -5.33 23.71 -28.78
N GLU A 67 -5.89 22.81 -29.59
CA GLU A 67 -5.14 21.72 -30.23
C GLU A 67 -3.94 22.27 -31.02
N GLY A 68 -2.74 21.74 -30.72
CA GLY A 68 -1.49 22.14 -31.35
C GLY A 68 -0.98 23.54 -30.96
N ASP A 69 -1.51 24.14 -29.89
CA ASP A 69 -1.00 25.40 -29.34
C ASP A 69 0.33 25.20 -28.59
N ASP A 70 1.24 26.17 -28.71
CA ASP A 70 2.54 26.16 -28.03
C ASP A 70 2.48 26.77 -26.61
N GLY A 71 1.27 26.88 -26.05
CA GLY A 71 0.96 27.51 -24.76
C GLY A 71 0.67 29.01 -24.86
N THR A 72 0.93 29.67 -26.00
CA THR A 72 0.69 31.11 -26.14
C THR A 72 -0.80 31.47 -26.13
N ARG A 73 -1.66 30.65 -26.75
CA ARG A 73 -3.11 30.90 -26.78
C ARG A 73 -3.75 30.47 -25.47
N GLU A 74 -3.30 29.38 -24.85
CA GLU A 74 -3.79 29.00 -23.52
C GLU A 74 -3.51 30.12 -22.51
N ALA A 75 -2.29 30.65 -22.46
CA ALA A 75 -1.94 31.75 -21.58
C ALA A 75 -2.83 32.99 -21.82
N ALA A 76 -3.10 33.32 -23.09
CA ALA A 76 -4.01 34.41 -23.45
C ALA A 76 -5.47 34.14 -23.06
N VAL A 77 -5.92 32.89 -23.16
CA VAL A 77 -7.26 32.46 -22.73
C VAL A 77 -7.40 32.59 -21.21
N ARG A 78 -6.42 32.10 -20.43
CA ARG A 78 -6.41 32.20 -18.97
C ARG A 78 -6.34 33.66 -18.49
N GLU A 79 -5.44 34.46 -19.04
CA GLU A 79 -5.34 35.90 -18.72
C GLU A 79 -6.67 36.63 -18.98
N ARG A 80 -7.37 36.27 -20.07
CA ARG A 80 -8.59 36.96 -20.49
C ARG A 80 -9.83 36.49 -19.75
N SER A 81 -9.83 35.27 -19.23
CA SER A 81 -10.93 34.67 -18.49
C SER A 81 -10.83 34.90 -16.97
N SER A 82 -9.64 35.18 -16.44
CA SER A 82 -9.41 35.49 -15.02
C SER A 82 -10.39 36.53 -14.43
N PRO A 83 -10.73 37.66 -15.09
CA PRO A 83 -11.71 38.60 -14.53
C PRO A 83 -13.12 38.03 -14.38
N LEU A 84 -13.51 37.06 -15.22
CA LEU A 84 -14.78 36.35 -15.09
C LEU A 84 -14.73 35.44 -13.86
N LEU A 85 -13.67 34.64 -13.72
CA LEU A 85 -13.46 33.75 -12.58
C LEU A 85 -13.49 34.54 -11.26
N ASP A 86 -12.70 35.61 -11.17
CA ASP A 86 -12.65 36.50 -10.00
C ASP A 86 -14.03 37.09 -9.68
N GLY A 87 -14.77 37.51 -10.70
CA GLY A 87 -16.10 38.07 -10.56
C GLY A 87 -17.12 37.05 -10.05
N VAL A 88 -17.04 35.80 -10.52
CA VAL A 88 -17.89 34.69 -10.07
C VAL A 88 -17.55 34.36 -8.61
N VAL A 89 -16.28 34.12 -8.29
CA VAL A 89 -15.82 33.79 -6.94
C VAL A 89 -16.20 34.89 -5.95
N ALA A 90 -16.04 36.16 -6.32
CA ALA A 90 -16.45 37.29 -5.47
C ALA A 90 -17.97 37.30 -5.21
N ALA A 91 -18.79 37.06 -6.24
CA ALA A 91 -20.24 37.02 -6.10
C ALA A 91 -20.73 35.86 -5.23
N LEU A 92 -20.13 34.68 -5.37
CA LEU A 92 -20.45 33.51 -4.55
C LEU A 92 -19.99 33.73 -3.10
N THR A 93 -18.82 34.33 -2.90
CA THR A 93 -18.28 34.66 -1.56
C THR A 93 -19.16 35.69 -0.83
N GLU A 94 -19.69 36.70 -1.55
CA GLU A 94 -20.62 37.66 -0.98
C GLU A 94 -21.93 37.00 -0.50
N GLU A 95 -22.38 35.96 -1.20
CA GLU A 95 -23.63 35.26 -0.88
C GLU A 95 -23.47 34.20 0.21
N TRP A 96 -22.44 33.35 0.11
CA TRP A 96 -22.27 32.14 0.92
C TRP A 96 -21.08 32.17 1.88
N GLY A 97 -20.33 33.27 1.92
CA GLY A 97 -19.16 33.44 2.80
C GLY A 97 -17.88 32.85 2.22
N ASP A 98 -16.92 32.56 3.09
CA ASP A 98 -15.60 32.05 2.66
C ASP A 98 -15.72 30.66 2.02
N HIS A 99 -15.02 30.47 0.89
CA HIS A 99 -14.87 29.16 0.26
C HIS A 99 -13.81 28.32 0.97
N ARG A 100 -13.88 27.02 0.72
CA ARG A 100 -12.80 26.07 0.98
C ARG A 100 -12.09 25.76 -0.31
N VAL A 101 -10.78 25.58 -0.21
CA VAL A 101 -9.99 24.89 -1.23
C VAL A 101 -10.23 23.41 -1.01
N LEU A 102 -10.73 22.72 -2.02
CA LEU A 102 -10.71 21.26 -2.02
C LEU A 102 -9.27 20.89 -2.33
N SER A 103 -8.57 20.22 -1.41
CA SER A 103 -7.20 19.78 -1.67
C SER A 103 -7.15 18.99 -2.98
N GLY A 104 -6.11 19.18 -3.78
CA GLY A 104 -5.90 18.40 -5.00
C GLY A 104 -5.78 16.91 -4.71
N LEU A 105 -5.58 16.11 -5.77
CA LEU A 105 -5.34 14.66 -5.76
C LEU A 105 -4.02 14.24 -5.05
N GLU A 106 -3.70 14.84 -3.91
CA GLU A 106 -2.49 14.56 -3.13
C GLU A 106 -2.57 13.20 -2.42
N ASP A 107 -3.78 12.74 -2.05
CA ASP A 107 -4.02 11.43 -1.43
C ASP A 107 -5.02 10.59 -2.25
N ARG A 108 -4.50 9.65 -3.05
CA ARG A 108 -5.32 8.79 -3.92
C ARG A 108 -6.03 7.62 -3.21
N ARG A 109 -5.87 7.45 -1.87
CA ARG A 109 -6.77 6.59 -1.05
C ARG A 109 -7.95 7.35 -0.47
N ALA A 110 -7.88 8.68 -0.49
CA ALA A 110 -8.91 9.57 -0.03
C ALA A 110 -9.25 10.55 -1.15
N CYS A 111 -9.81 10.03 -2.24
CA CYS A 111 -10.39 10.85 -3.30
C CYS A 111 -11.91 10.80 -3.29
N THR A 112 -12.54 11.94 -3.46
CA THR A 112 -14.01 12.04 -3.56
C THR A 112 -14.43 11.81 -5.00
N LEU A 113 -15.67 11.40 -5.21
CA LEU A 113 -16.25 11.23 -6.56
C LEU A 113 -16.11 12.51 -7.40
N LEU A 114 -16.20 13.70 -6.76
CA LEU A 114 -15.97 14.97 -7.43
C LEU A 114 -14.56 15.09 -8.01
N GLN A 115 -13.54 14.74 -7.24
CA GLN A 115 -12.14 14.85 -7.68
C GLN A 115 -11.85 13.91 -8.85
N VAL A 116 -12.40 12.69 -8.80
CA VAL A 116 -12.34 11.72 -9.92
C VAL A 116 -12.95 12.31 -11.19
N ILE A 117 -14.14 12.90 -11.06
CA ILE A 117 -14.89 13.50 -12.16
C ILE A 117 -14.12 14.68 -12.77
N LEU A 118 -13.67 15.62 -11.95
CA LEU A 118 -12.99 16.83 -12.42
C LEU A 118 -11.69 16.44 -13.13
N HIS A 119 -10.89 15.57 -12.51
CA HIS A 119 -9.64 15.13 -13.10
C HIS A 119 -9.82 14.37 -14.41
N GLY A 120 -10.78 13.44 -14.49
CA GLY A 120 -11.10 12.72 -15.72
C GLY A 120 -11.56 13.63 -16.87
N GLN A 121 -12.00 14.84 -16.55
CA GLN A 121 -12.40 15.87 -17.52
C GLN A 121 -11.31 16.94 -17.73
N GLY A 122 -10.11 16.80 -17.17
CA GLY A 122 -9.04 17.81 -17.25
C GLY A 122 -9.40 19.14 -16.59
N LEU A 123 -10.30 19.09 -15.60
CA LEU A 123 -10.80 20.22 -14.83
C LEU A 123 -10.19 20.21 -13.43
N ASP A 124 -10.02 21.39 -12.86
CA ASP A 124 -9.59 21.60 -11.48
C ASP A 124 -10.57 22.54 -10.76
N SER A 125 -10.50 22.58 -9.43
CA SER A 125 -11.37 23.40 -8.60
C SER A 125 -10.67 23.89 -7.33
N ASP A 126 -10.37 25.18 -7.29
CA ASP A 126 -9.83 25.84 -6.10
C ASP A 126 -10.90 26.40 -5.14
N HIS A 127 -12.17 26.43 -5.57
CA HIS A 127 -13.21 27.17 -4.83
C HIS A 127 -14.51 26.38 -4.67
N ALA A 128 -14.79 25.96 -3.43
CA ALA A 128 -16.01 25.25 -3.08
C ALA A 128 -16.69 25.83 -1.82
N TRP A 129 -18.02 25.96 -1.85
CA TRP A 129 -18.85 26.47 -0.76
C TRP A 129 -19.84 25.40 -0.28
N PRO A 130 -19.81 24.99 1.01
CA PRO A 130 -20.85 24.14 1.57
C PRO A 130 -22.13 24.97 1.80
N VAL A 131 -23.25 24.53 1.23
CA VAL A 131 -24.56 25.18 1.31
C VAL A 131 -25.63 24.15 1.70
N GLY A 132 -25.77 23.90 2.99
CA GLY A 132 -26.70 22.89 3.51
C GLY A 132 -26.14 21.47 3.32
N ASP A 133 -26.88 20.62 2.62
CA ASP A 133 -26.52 19.24 2.23
C ASP A 133 -25.92 19.15 0.82
N ARG A 134 -25.52 20.30 0.26
CA ARG A 134 -24.96 20.43 -1.08
C ARG A 134 -23.77 21.37 -1.08
N TRP A 135 -23.03 21.32 -2.16
CA TRP A 135 -21.86 22.16 -2.42
C TRP A 135 -22.05 22.94 -3.70
N VAL A 136 -21.53 24.18 -3.72
CA VAL A 136 -21.35 24.98 -4.93
C VAL A 136 -19.86 24.98 -5.22
N ILE A 137 -19.46 24.60 -6.43
CA ILE A 137 -18.04 24.46 -6.81
C ILE A 137 -17.81 25.26 -8.09
N VAL A 138 -16.70 25.99 -8.15
CA VAL A 138 -16.22 26.64 -9.38
C VAL A 138 -15.07 25.80 -9.93
N PHE A 139 -15.11 25.51 -11.22
CA PHE A 139 -14.05 24.77 -11.88
C PHE A 139 -13.50 25.54 -13.08
N ASP A 140 -12.25 25.25 -13.42
CA ASP A 140 -11.63 25.63 -14.69
C ASP A 140 -10.62 24.58 -15.15
N GLY A 141 -10.33 24.52 -16.44
CA GLY A 141 -9.35 23.57 -16.96
C GLY A 141 -9.46 23.36 -18.46
N VAL A 142 -8.59 22.52 -19.00
CA VAL A 142 -8.57 22.17 -20.43
C VAL A 142 -9.17 20.79 -20.61
N LEU A 143 -10.31 20.75 -21.29
CA LEU A 143 -11.03 19.51 -21.59
C LEU A 143 -10.19 18.62 -22.53
N PRO A 144 -9.85 17.37 -22.14
CA PRO A 144 -8.96 16.50 -22.90
C PRO A 144 -9.46 16.18 -24.32
N GLU A 145 -10.76 15.93 -24.48
CA GLU A 145 -11.30 15.53 -25.78
C GLU A 145 -11.36 16.68 -26.79
N SER A 146 -11.78 17.87 -26.36
CA SER A 146 -11.99 19.03 -27.25
C SER A 146 -10.79 19.97 -27.32
N HIS A 147 -9.83 19.81 -26.40
CA HIS A 147 -8.72 20.74 -26.17
C HIS A 147 -9.22 22.17 -25.90
N GLN A 148 -10.41 22.33 -25.32
CA GLN A 148 -10.99 23.63 -25.00
C GLN A 148 -10.81 23.94 -23.52
N TYR A 149 -10.42 25.18 -23.22
CA TYR A 149 -10.43 25.67 -21.86
C TYR A 149 -11.86 26.06 -21.46
N ALA A 150 -12.31 25.58 -20.31
CA ALA A 150 -13.65 25.81 -19.78
C ALA A 150 -13.60 26.46 -18.40
N ILE A 151 -14.62 27.26 -18.08
CA ILE A 151 -14.94 27.71 -16.72
C ILE A 151 -16.42 27.44 -16.49
N GLY A 152 -16.76 26.85 -15.34
CA GLY A 152 -18.14 26.58 -14.99
C GLY A 152 -18.40 26.45 -13.50
N LEU A 153 -19.63 26.07 -13.18
CA LEU A 153 -20.13 25.85 -11.84
C LEU A 153 -20.75 24.47 -11.72
N LEU A 154 -20.49 23.80 -10.60
CA LEU A 154 -21.19 22.58 -10.19
C LEU A 154 -22.00 22.84 -8.92
N VAL A 155 -23.18 22.21 -8.84
CA VAL A 155 -23.87 21.96 -7.58
C VAL A 155 -23.87 20.45 -7.34
N ALA A 156 -23.17 20.00 -6.31
CA ALA A 156 -22.98 18.58 -5.99
C ALA A 156 -23.56 18.24 -4.60
N SER A 157 -23.93 16.98 -4.36
CA SER A 157 -24.29 16.51 -3.01
C SER A 157 -23.08 16.43 -2.09
N THR A 158 -23.30 16.44 -0.77
CA THR A 158 -22.21 16.21 0.19
C THR A 158 -21.49 14.87 -0.03
N HIS A 159 -22.23 13.80 -0.39
CA HIS A 159 -21.66 12.49 -0.69
C HIS A 159 -20.59 12.56 -1.81
N VAL A 160 -20.89 13.29 -2.89
CA VAL A 160 -19.98 13.45 -4.02
C VAL A 160 -18.69 14.20 -3.64
N VAL A 161 -18.74 15.10 -2.66
CA VAL A 161 -17.65 16.03 -2.31
C VAL A 161 -16.86 15.62 -1.08
N GLU A 162 -17.47 14.93 -0.11
CA GLU A 162 -16.86 14.58 1.18
C GLU A 162 -16.66 13.07 1.39
N ASP A 163 -17.39 12.18 0.70
CA ASP A 163 -17.24 10.73 0.93
C ASP A 163 -16.08 10.17 0.10
N TYR A 164 -15.10 9.60 0.83
CA TYR A 164 -13.85 9.01 0.33
C TYR A 164 -14.00 7.52 0.01
N ASP A 165 -15.13 7.12 -0.56
CA ASP A 165 -15.50 5.71 -0.74
C ASP A 165 -15.50 5.29 -2.22
N TYR A 166 -14.84 6.07 -3.08
CA TYR A 166 -14.82 5.84 -4.52
C TYR A 166 -13.47 5.26 -4.98
N SER A 167 -13.45 3.94 -5.14
CA SER A 167 -12.47 3.26 -6.00
C SER A 167 -12.82 3.53 -7.47
N LEU A 168 -11.86 4.01 -8.26
CA LEU A 168 -12.04 4.33 -9.69
C LEU A 168 -12.65 3.13 -10.45
N PRO A 169 -13.80 3.27 -11.14
CA PRO A 169 -14.28 2.28 -12.09
C PRO A 169 -13.40 2.29 -13.35
N GLY A 170 -12.75 1.17 -13.66
CA GLY A 170 -11.76 1.05 -14.76
C GLY A 170 -10.32 0.93 -14.27
N GLY A 171 -10.09 0.19 -13.19
CA GLY A 171 -8.77 -0.02 -12.59
C GLY A 171 -7.80 -0.79 -13.50
N SER A 172 -6.53 -0.78 -13.13
CA SER A 172 -5.51 -1.56 -13.83
C SER A 172 -5.81 -3.05 -13.70
N ALA A 173 -5.84 -3.76 -14.82
CA ALA A 173 -6.05 -5.20 -14.85
C ALA A 173 -4.91 -5.95 -14.14
N VAL A 174 -3.67 -5.46 -14.24
CA VAL A 174 -2.52 -5.99 -13.50
C VAL A 174 -2.68 -5.73 -12.01
N ALA A 175 -3.05 -4.52 -11.60
CA ALA A 175 -3.25 -4.15 -10.21
C ALA A 175 -4.36 -4.99 -9.55
N GLU A 176 -5.49 -5.20 -10.25
CA GLU A 176 -6.58 -6.06 -9.77
C GLU A 176 -6.12 -7.50 -9.53
N ARG A 177 -5.28 -8.04 -10.42
CA ARG A 177 -4.72 -9.40 -10.28
C ARG A 177 -3.73 -9.49 -9.12
N LEU A 178 -2.90 -8.47 -8.91
CA LEU A 178 -1.99 -8.40 -7.76
C LEU A 178 -2.78 -8.28 -6.44
N ALA A 179 -3.76 -7.38 -6.38
CA ALA A 179 -4.61 -7.17 -5.21
C ALA A 179 -5.38 -8.44 -4.83
N ALA A 180 -5.85 -9.22 -5.81
CA ALA A 180 -6.54 -10.48 -5.56
C ALA A 180 -5.67 -11.55 -4.88
N ARG A 181 -4.34 -11.38 -4.87
CA ARG A 181 -3.39 -12.30 -4.22
C ARG A 181 -2.93 -11.82 -2.84
N LEU A 182 -3.25 -10.59 -2.47
CA LEU A 182 -2.96 -10.06 -1.16
C LEU A 182 -3.85 -10.71 -0.11
N SER A 183 -3.34 -10.77 1.12
CA SER A 183 -4.20 -11.16 2.24
C SER A 183 -5.25 -10.06 2.46
N PRO A 184 -6.53 -10.41 2.68
CA PRO A 184 -7.57 -9.44 3.03
C PRO A 184 -7.14 -8.49 4.15
N GLY A 185 -7.39 -7.19 3.96
CA GLY A 185 -6.89 -6.12 4.83
C GLY A 185 -5.47 -5.65 4.51
N THR A 186 -4.83 -6.19 3.47
CA THR A 186 -3.59 -5.67 2.89
C THR A 186 -3.88 -5.12 1.51
N ASP A 187 -3.57 -3.85 1.30
CA ASP A 187 -3.77 -3.18 0.02
C ASP A 187 -2.46 -3.08 -0.75
N LEU A 188 -2.55 -3.06 -2.08
CA LEU A 188 -1.41 -2.76 -2.91
C LEU A 188 -1.00 -1.29 -2.64
N PRO A 189 0.31 -0.96 -2.60
CA PRO A 189 0.74 0.41 -2.41
C PRO A 189 0.16 1.32 -3.50
N VAL A 190 -0.45 2.44 -3.12
CA VAL A 190 -1.13 3.32 -4.08
C VAL A 190 -0.23 3.86 -5.17
N PRO A 191 1.03 4.29 -4.90
CA PRO A 191 1.90 4.70 -5.99
C PRO A 191 2.06 3.61 -7.06
N LEU A 192 2.13 2.34 -6.64
CA LEU A 192 2.22 1.21 -7.54
C LEU A 192 0.92 1.01 -8.35
N GLU A 193 -0.26 1.10 -7.71
CA GLU A 193 -1.55 1.06 -8.42
C GLU A 193 -1.66 2.18 -9.47
N ARG A 194 -1.24 3.41 -9.12
CA ARG A 194 -1.22 4.57 -10.02
C ARG A 194 -0.33 4.32 -11.23
N ALA A 195 0.86 3.78 -11.00
CA ALA A 195 1.82 3.50 -12.05
C ALA A 195 1.30 2.43 -13.02
N LEU A 196 0.75 1.33 -12.51
CA LEU A 196 0.19 0.27 -13.34
C LEU A 196 -0.98 0.78 -14.19
N TRP A 197 -1.84 1.62 -13.61
CA TRP A 197 -2.92 2.26 -14.37
C TRP A 197 -2.39 3.22 -15.44
N ALA A 198 -1.39 4.05 -15.12
CA ALA A 198 -0.80 4.99 -16.06
C ALA A 198 -0.12 4.28 -17.25
N MET A 199 0.53 3.13 -17.00
CA MET A 199 1.08 2.26 -18.05
C MET A 199 -0.04 1.71 -18.94
N GLU A 200 -1.07 1.10 -18.35
CA GLU A 200 -2.17 0.50 -19.11
C GLU A 200 -2.99 1.54 -19.89
N ALA A 201 -3.21 2.72 -19.33
CA ALA A 201 -3.94 3.82 -19.97
C ALA A 201 -3.21 4.35 -21.22
N GLN A 202 -1.88 4.25 -21.24
CA GLN A 202 -1.05 4.58 -22.40
C GLN A 202 -0.93 3.41 -23.39
N GLY A 203 -1.51 2.25 -23.06
CA GLY A 203 -1.38 1.03 -23.85
C GLY A 203 0.01 0.37 -23.73
N TRP A 204 0.77 0.71 -22.69
CA TRP A 204 2.08 0.13 -22.43
C TRP A 204 1.93 -1.20 -21.71
N GLY A 205 1.99 -2.26 -22.50
CA GLY A 205 1.77 -3.63 -22.04
C GLY A 205 0.85 -4.38 -22.99
N GLY A 206 0.20 -5.41 -22.47
CA GLY A 206 -0.70 -6.23 -23.28
C GLY A 206 -1.19 -7.48 -22.57
N ILE A 207 -1.47 -8.50 -23.37
CA ILE A 207 -1.90 -9.80 -22.91
C ILE A 207 -0.84 -10.82 -23.32
N ASP A 208 -0.40 -11.63 -22.37
CA ASP A 208 0.59 -12.68 -22.61
C ASP A 208 0.01 -13.87 -23.39
N ALA A 209 0.84 -14.90 -23.63
CA ALA A 209 0.42 -16.11 -24.34
C ALA A 209 -0.66 -16.93 -23.60
N HIS A 210 -0.86 -16.69 -22.31
CA HIS A 210 -1.80 -17.37 -21.44
C HIS A 210 -3.12 -16.60 -21.27
N GLY A 211 -3.18 -15.36 -21.78
CA GLY A 211 -4.38 -14.52 -21.66
C GLY A 211 -4.35 -13.61 -20.44
N ASP A 212 -3.21 -13.49 -19.75
CA ASP A 212 -3.06 -12.65 -18.57
C ASP A 212 -2.49 -11.27 -18.93
N PRO A 213 -2.97 -10.19 -18.27
CA PRO A 213 -2.49 -8.85 -18.52
C PRO A 213 -1.09 -8.64 -17.95
N PHE A 214 -0.29 -7.85 -18.66
CA PHE A 214 0.98 -7.32 -18.19
C PHE A 214 1.09 -5.83 -18.55
N ALA A 215 1.90 -5.10 -17.79
CA ALA A 215 2.17 -3.68 -17.99
C ALA A 215 3.68 -3.42 -18.04
N THR A 216 4.09 -2.43 -18.82
CA THR A 216 5.50 -2.02 -18.95
C THR A 216 5.64 -0.50 -18.76
N PRO A 217 6.77 -0.03 -18.20
CA PRO A 217 7.09 1.40 -18.08
C PRO A 217 7.56 2.04 -19.40
N TYR A 218 7.27 1.42 -20.55
CA TYR A 218 7.68 1.84 -21.89
C TYR A 218 6.74 1.30 -22.96
N GLU A 219 6.68 1.99 -24.11
CA GLU A 219 6.00 1.50 -25.32
C GLU A 219 6.83 0.39 -26.01
N GLY A 220 6.13 -0.57 -26.63
CA GLY A 220 6.75 -1.50 -27.56
C GLY A 220 6.43 -2.96 -27.27
N GLN A 221 7.20 -3.86 -27.89
CA GLN A 221 7.09 -5.32 -27.73
C GLN A 221 8.43 -5.96 -27.34
N SER A 222 9.53 -5.22 -27.42
CA SER A 222 10.82 -5.62 -26.88
C SER A 222 10.77 -5.50 -25.36
N GLN A 223 11.36 -6.46 -24.65
CA GLN A 223 11.55 -6.34 -23.20
C GLN A 223 12.76 -5.43 -22.97
N LEU A 224 12.48 -4.19 -22.61
CA LEU A 224 13.48 -3.14 -22.37
C LEU A 224 13.56 -2.79 -20.89
N GLY A 225 13.22 -3.70 -19.97
CA GLY A 225 13.19 -3.45 -18.53
C GLY A 225 12.12 -4.28 -17.82
N ALA A 226 11.69 -3.81 -16.65
CA ALA A 226 10.74 -4.52 -15.80
C ALA A 226 9.37 -4.75 -16.49
N VAL A 227 8.84 -5.97 -16.38
CA VAL A 227 7.54 -6.36 -16.92
C VAL A 227 6.61 -6.75 -15.77
N PHE A 228 5.62 -5.90 -15.48
CA PHE A 228 4.68 -6.11 -14.38
C PHE A 228 3.61 -7.13 -14.74
N SER A 229 3.37 -8.10 -13.85
CA SER A 229 2.35 -9.12 -14.06
C SER A 229 1.75 -9.61 -12.74
N GLY A 230 0.42 -9.77 -12.73
CA GLY A 230 -0.31 -10.25 -11.56
C GLY A 230 -0.26 -11.76 -11.36
N THR A 231 0.30 -12.54 -12.29
CA THR A 231 0.25 -14.02 -12.26
C THR A 231 1.59 -14.70 -12.00
N MET A 232 2.65 -13.92 -11.77
CA MET A 232 3.99 -14.43 -11.50
C MET A 232 4.05 -15.33 -10.26
N SER A 233 4.83 -16.41 -10.32
CA SER A 233 5.00 -17.39 -9.24
C SER A 233 6.32 -17.16 -8.49
N THR A 234 6.38 -17.58 -7.23
CA THR A 234 7.62 -17.67 -6.46
C THR A 234 8.39 -18.98 -6.72
N GLU A 235 7.83 -19.88 -7.54
CA GLU A 235 8.42 -21.18 -7.86
C GLU A 235 9.86 -21.03 -8.37
N GLY A 236 10.75 -21.90 -7.89
CA GLY A 236 12.20 -21.80 -8.10
C GLY A 236 12.94 -21.08 -6.96
N TRP A 237 12.25 -20.23 -6.21
CA TRP A 237 12.79 -19.51 -5.05
C TRP A 237 12.14 -19.94 -3.73
N LEU A 238 10.81 -20.02 -3.75
CA LEU A 238 10.00 -20.44 -2.63
C LEU A 238 8.82 -21.23 -3.18
N ASP A 239 8.64 -22.47 -2.71
CA ASP A 239 7.46 -23.27 -3.04
C ASP A 239 6.20 -22.44 -2.70
N PRO A 240 5.25 -22.23 -3.62
CA PRO A 240 4.03 -21.48 -3.34
C PRO A 240 3.21 -22.04 -2.16
N ASP A 241 3.37 -23.33 -1.86
CA ASP A 241 2.75 -24.00 -0.71
C ASP A 241 3.65 -23.99 0.55
N ALA A 242 4.84 -23.36 0.48
CA ALA A 242 5.75 -23.24 1.62
C ALA A 242 5.12 -22.45 2.76
N PRO A 243 5.54 -22.72 4.02
CA PRO A 243 5.23 -21.88 5.14
C PRO A 243 5.54 -20.42 4.83
N ASP A 244 4.60 -19.52 5.11
CA ASP A 244 4.74 -18.08 4.93
C ASP A 244 4.94 -17.55 3.49
N ALA A 245 4.80 -18.38 2.45
CA ALA A 245 4.87 -17.93 1.05
C ALA A 245 3.93 -16.77 0.70
N TRP A 246 2.79 -16.67 1.40
CA TRP A 246 1.82 -15.58 1.28
C TRP A 246 2.38 -14.17 1.60
N ARG A 247 3.58 -14.07 2.20
CA ARG A 247 4.26 -12.80 2.51
C ARG A 247 5.07 -12.24 1.35
N LEU A 248 5.23 -12.97 0.26
CA LEU A 248 5.99 -12.55 -0.91
C LEU A 248 5.07 -12.45 -2.11
N LEU A 249 4.87 -11.23 -2.62
CA LEU A 249 4.08 -10.96 -3.82
C LEU A 249 5.02 -10.56 -4.97
N PRO A 250 5.30 -11.47 -5.91
CA PRO A 250 5.98 -11.12 -7.16
C PRO A 250 5.22 -10.02 -7.92
N LEU A 251 5.92 -8.98 -8.34
CA LEU A 251 5.33 -7.81 -9.01
C LEU A 251 5.73 -7.73 -10.48
N ALA A 252 7.02 -7.93 -10.77
CA ALA A 252 7.57 -7.72 -12.10
C ALA A 252 8.76 -8.64 -12.40
N GLU A 253 8.84 -9.13 -13.63
CA GLU A 253 10.01 -9.83 -14.17
C GLU A 253 11.10 -8.81 -14.48
N THR A 254 12.36 -9.13 -14.15
CA THR A 254 13.44 -8.14 -14.15
C THR A 254 14.62 -8.41 -15.06
N ASP A 255 14.85 -9.65 -15.49
CA ASP A 255 16.09 -10.02 -16.19
C ASP A 255 15.90 -11.12 -17.26
N GLY A 256 14.66 -11.45 -17.64
CA GLY A 256 14.40 -12.47 -18.68
C GLY A 256 14.79 -13.91 -18.33
N SER A 257 15.42 -14.12 -17.17
CA SER A 257 16.02 -15.40 -16.76
C SER A 257 15.27 -16.07 -15.61
N GLY A 258 14.18 -15.45 -15.15
CA GLY A 258 13.37 -15.89 -14.01
C GLY A 258 13.58 -15.05 -12.75
N GLY A 259 14.37 -13.98 -12.81
CA GLY A 259 14.48 -12.99 -11.75
C GLY A 259 13.25 -12.09 -11.69
N PHE A 260 12.88 -11.69 -10.47
CA PHE A 260 11.74 -10.81 -10.26
C PHE A 260 11.91 -9.86 -9.07
N ALA A 261 11.29 -8.70 -9.21
CA ALA A 261 11.02 -7.78 -8.12
C ALA A 261 9.72 -8.20 -7.42
N ALA A 262 9.71 -8.14 -6.10
CA ALA A 262 8.56 -8.51 -5.28
C ALA A 262 8.31 -7.50 -4.16
N LEU A 263 7.06 -7.43 -3.72
CA LEU A 263 6.67 -6.83 -2.46
C LEU A 263 6.74 -7.91 -1.38
N TRP A 264 7.63 -7.75 -0.42
CA TRP A 264 7.74 -8.62 0.75
C TRP A 264 7.13 -7.95 1.98
N PHE A 265 6.26 -8.67 2.69
CA PHE A 265 5.70 -8.27 3.97
C PHE A 265 6.50 -8.91 5.08
N ALA A 266 7.35 -8.14 5.73
CA ALA A 266 8.18 -8.60 6.82
C ALA A 266 7.32 -9.04 8.02
N PRO A 267 7.79 -9.98 8.86
CA PRO A 267 7.07 -10.40 10.05
C PRO A 267 6.70 -9.25 11.00
N SER A 268 7.49 -8.17 11.05
CA SER A 268 7.17 -6.97 11.85
C SER A 268 5.99 -6.14 11.33
N GLY A 269 5.47 -6.45 10.14
CA GLY A 269 4.40 -5.70 9.47
C GLY A 269 4.89 -4.64 8.48
N GLU A 270 6.19 -4.38 8.39
CA GLU A 270 6.76 -3.51 7.35
C GLU A 270 6.74 -4.19 5.98
N SER A 271 6.48 -3.43 4.92
CA SER A 271 6.60 -3.91 3.54
C SER A 271 7.85 -3.34 2.87
N ARG A 272 8.55 -4.15 2.06
CA ARG A 272 9.73 -3.73 1.30
C ARG A 272 9.72 -4.29 -0.12
N PHE A 273 10.34 -3.58 -1.04
CA PHE A 273 10.58 -4.04 -2.39
C PHE A 273 11.92 -4.76 -2.44
N VAL A 274 11.90 -6.01 -2.90
CA VAL A 274 13.07 -6.90 -2.90
C VAL A 274 13.29 -7.50 -4.27
N LEU A 275 14.53 -7.89 -4.56
CA LEU A 275 14.93 -8.57 -5.78
C LEU A 275 15.38 -10.00 -5.49
N LEU A 276 14.89 -10.93 -6.28
CA LEU A 276 15.41 -12.29 -6.41
C LEU A 276 15.91 -12.46 -7.86
N SER A 277 17.20 -12.63 -8.06
CA SER A 277 17.81 -12.72 -9.41
C SER A 277 18.42 -14.09 -9.68
N SER A 278 18.08 -14.68 -10.83
CA SER A 278 18.53 -16.01 -11.26
C SER A 278 20.02 -16.06 -11.61
N GLU A 279 20.67 -14.92 -11.83
CA GLU A 279 22.12 -14.83 -12.04
C GLU A 279 22.94 -15.12 -10.76
N GLY A 280 22.26 -15.26 -9.61
CA GLY A 280 22.86 -15.50 -8.32
C GLY A 280 23.23 -14.20 -7.58
N GLY A 281 23.42 -14.34 -6.27
CA GLY A 281 23.59 -13.22 -5.35
C GLY A 281 22.68 -13.39 -4.14
N GLU A 282 22.99 -12.64 -3.07
CA GLU A 282 22.06 -12.54 -1.94
C GLU A 282 20.81 -11.76 -2.37
N PRO A 283 19.64 -12.06 -1.80
CA PRO A 283 18.45 -11.24 -1.99
C PRO A 283 18.73 -9.76 -1.65
N GLN A 284 18.27 -8.85 -2.51
CA GLN A 284 18.61 -7.42 -2.39
C GLN A 284 17.38 -6.59 -2.06
N ARG A 285 17.56 -5.59 -1.18
CA ARG A 285 16.56 -4.55 -0.92
C ARG A 285 16.64 -3.50 -2.02
N LEU A 286 15.54 -3.36 -2.76
CA LEU A 286 15.40 -2.37 -3.83
C LEU A 286 14.95 -1.02 -3.28
N ALA A 287 13.91 -1.01 -2.45
CA ALA A 287 13.34 0.20 -1.85
C ALA A 287 12.44 -0.14 -0.66
N ASP A 288 12.23 0.83 0.24
CA ASP A 288 11.26 0.72 1.35
C ASP A 288 9.94 1.40 1.04
N ASP A 289 10.01 2.41 0.18
CA ASP A 289 8.89 3.23 -0.21
C ASP A 289 8.48 2.90 -1.64
N PRO A 290 7.17 2.80 -1.93
CA PRO A 290 6.68 2.52 -3.27
C PRO A 290 7.06 3.58 -4.31
N VAL A 291 7.21 4.86 -3.94
CA VAL A 291 7.71 5.90 -4.86
C VAL A 291 9.17 5.68 -5.16
N ASP A 292 10.00 5.31 -4.18
CA ASP A 292 11.41 4.98 -4.41
C ASP A 292 11.57 3.74 -5.32
N PHE A 293 10.70 2.74 -5.16
CA PHE A 293 10.67 1.62 -6.09
C PHE A 293 10.34 2.09 -7.52
N LEU A 294 9.36 2.96 -7.71
CA LEU A 294 9.01 3.50 -9.03
C LEU A 294 10.11 4.40 -9.59
N ARG A 295 10.80 5.18 -8.76
CA ARG A 295 11.98 5.95 -9.16
C ARG A 295 13.06 5.03 -9.69
N LEU A 296 13.33 3.90 -9.03
CA LEU A 296 14.25 2.88 -9.53
C LEU A 296 13.82 2.35 -10.91
N ILE A 297 12.55 1.97 -11.08
CA ILE A 297 12.03 1.48 -12.38
C ILE A 297 12.17 2.55 -13.47
N ALA A 298 11.88 3.81 -13.15
CA ALA A 298 11.99 4.94 -14.06
C ALA A 298 13.42 5.29 -14.49
N ILE A 299 14.44 4.73 -13.85
CA ILE A 299 15.83 4.88 -14.31
C ILE A 299 15.98 4.29 -15.73
N GLY A 300 15.28 3.19 -16.01
CA GLY A 300 15.34 2.47 -17.28
C GLY A 300 16.54 1.52 -17.37
N PHE A 301 16.73 0.68 -16.35
CA PHE A 301 17.65 -0.45 -16.47
C PHE A 301 17.07 -1.50 -17.42
N GLU A 302 17.87 -1.95 -18.39
CA GLU A 302 17.49 -3.02 -19.31
C GLU A 302 17.20 -4.33 -18.55
N GLU A 303 18.03 -4.65 -17.55
CA GLU A 303 17.84 -5.75 -16.62
C GLU A 303 18.17 -5.31 -15.18
N LEU A 304 17.40 -5.76 -14.19
CA LEU A 304 17.70 -5.55 -12.78
C LEU A 304 18.31 -6.83 -12.19
N HIS A 305 19.64 -6.81 -12.00
CA HIS A 305 20.40 -7.89 -11.40
C HIS A 305 21.56 -7.35 -10.54
N SER A 306 22.26 -8.21 -9.80
CA SER A 306 23.18 -7.80 -8.73
C SER A 306 24.39 -6.95 -9.16
N TRP A 307 24.65 -6.79 -10.46
CA TRP A 307 25.83 -6.14 -11.00
C TRP A 307 25.60 -4.74 -11.60
N VAL A 308 24.35 -4.28 -11.73
CA VAL A 308 24.03 -3.05 -12.51
C VAL A 308 24.03 -1.75 -11.71
N TRP A 309 23.84 -1.83 -10.39
CA TRP A 309 23.51 -0.69 -9.53
C TRP A 309 24.50 0.49 -9.61
N SER A 310 25.79 0.19 -9.61
CA SER A 310 26.83 1.22 -9.54
C SER A 310 27.15 1.92 -10.87
N GLN A 311 26.48 1.53 -11.97
CA GLN A 311 26.69 2.13 -13.28
C GLN A 311 25.55 3.10 -13.60
N PRO A 312 25.84 4.38 -13.93
CA PRO A 312 24.81 5.28 -14.39
C PRO A 312 24.22 4.75 -15.69
N VAL A 313 22.90 4.75 -15.78
CA VAL A 313 22.19 4.45 -17.02
C VAL A 313 22.18 5.72 -17.85
N CYS A 314 22.81 5.68 -19.03
CA CYS A 314 22.89 6.81 -19.94
C CYS A 314 22.15 6.55 -21.24
N VAL A 315 21.55 7.60 -21.80
CA VAL A 315 21.10 7.61 -23.18
C VAL A 315 22.35 7.74 -24.05
N ASP A 316 22.82 6.65 -24.65
CA ASP A 316 23.83 6.75 -25.71
C ASP A 316 23.15 7.34 -26.96
N GLU A 317 23.37 8.63 -27.23
CA GLU A 317 22.84 9.35 -28.40
C GLU A 317 23.34 8.77 -29.74
N ASP A 318 24.39 7.94 -29.69
CA ASP A 318 25.03 7.30 -30.83
C ASP A 318 24.53 5.85 -31.06
N ASP A 319 23.66 5.30 -30.20
CA ASP A 319 23.02 4.00 -30.46
C ASP A 319 21.88 4.18 -31.47
N GLU A 320 22.12 3.73 -32.70
CA GLU A 320 21.13 3.75 -33.80
C GLU A 320 20.06 2.66 -33.67
N ASP A 321 20.12 1.83 -32.62
CA ASP A 321 19.20 0.72 -32.36
C ASP A 321 18.04 1.17 -31.45
N ASP A 322 16.80 0.85 -31.84
CA ASP A 322 15.53 1.18 -31.13
C ASP A 322 15.39 0.52 -29.73
N ASP A 323 16.47 -0.07 -29.18
CA ASP A 323 16.48 -0.89 -27.95
C ASP A 323 17.12 -0.15 -26.75
N ASN A 324 17.27 1.19 -26.80
CA ASN A 324 17.75 1.96 -25.64
C ASN A 324 16.68 2.02 -24.53
N SER A 325 16.84 1.18 -23.50
CA SER A 325 15.94 1.09 -22.35
C SER A 325 15.70 2.45 -21.67
N ALA A 326 16.75 3.24 -21.43
CA ALA A 326 16.64 4.53 -20.75
C ALA A 326 15.81 5.54 -21.55
N ALA A 327 15.98 5.55 -22.87
CA ALA A 327 15.19 6.38 -23.77
C ALA A 327 13.73 5.92 -23.82
N ALA A 328 13.48 4.61 -23.83
CA ALA A 328 12.14 4.05 -23.83
C ALA A 328 11.35 4.38 -22.55
N HIS A 329 12.05 4.52 -21.41
CA HIS A 329 11.46 4.90 -20.12
C HIS A 329 11.27 6.42 -19.94
N ALA A 330 11.64 7.27 -20.90
CA ALA A 330 11.65 8.72 -20.71
C ALA A 330 10.27 9.29 -20.35
N ASP A 331 9.19 8.82 -20.99
CA ASP A 331 7.84 9.27 -20.70
C ASP A 331 7.37 8.78 -19.31
N PHE A 332 7.71 7.55 -18.94
CA PHE A 332 7.43 7.03 -17.59
C PHE A 332 8.21 7.78 -16.52
N ARG A 333 9.47 8.13 -16.79
CA ARG A 333 10.29 8.97 -15.91
C ARG A 333 9.63 10.32 -15.69
N GLY A 334 9.26 11.02 -16.77
CA GLY A 334 8.56 12.31 -16.67
C GLY A 334 7.27 12.18 -15.86
N TRP A 335 6.49 11.13 -16.09
CA TRP A 335 5.31 10.84 -15.29
C TRP A 335 5.62 10.64 -13.79
N VAL A 336 6.65 9.86 -13.42
CA VAL A 336 7.04 9.66 -12.01
C VAL A 336 7.47 10.98 -11.36
N GLU A 337 8.26 11.79 -12.06
CA GLU A 337 8.74 13.07 -11.55
C GLU A 337 7.59 14.06 -11.33
N ASP A 338 6.67 14.16 -12.29
CA ASP A 338 5.52 15.06 -12.23
C ASP A 338 4.45 14.58 -11.22
N ASP A 339 4.11 13.29 -11.23
CA ASP A 339 2.99 12.72 -10.47
C ASP A 339 3.29 12.60 -8.96
N PHE A 340 4.57 12.51 -8.59
CA PHE A 340 5.03 12.39 -7.21
C PHE A 340 5.90 13.57 -6.73
N GLY A 341 6.28 14.51 -7.61
CA GLY A 341 7.11 15.66 -7.24
C GLY A 341 8.51 15.26 -6.76
N VAL A 342 9.13 14.29 -7.41
CA VAL A 342 10.44 13.71 -7.07
C VAL A 342 11.42 13.82 -8.23
N ASP A 343 12.72 13.74 -7.95
CA ASP A 343 13.74 13.60 -8.99
C ASP A 343 14.10 12.12 -9.19
N VAL A 344 14.15 11.62 -10.43
CA VAL A 344 14.62 10.26 -10.73
C VAL A 344 16.14 10.29 -10.96
N PRO A 345 16.95 9.56 -10.17
CA PRO A 345 18.40 9.58 -10.32
C PRO A 345 18.86 8.85 -11.59
N GLU A 346 20.15 8.99 -11.93
CA GLU A 346 20.78 8.27 -13.05
C GLU A 346 21.29 6.87 -12.63
N SER A 347 21.39 6.60 -11.34
CA SER A 347 21.84 5.32 -10.77
C SER A 347 21.13 5.02 -9.45
N TRP A 348 21.22 3.78 -9.02
CA TRP A 348 20.61 3.31 -7.78
C TRP A 348 21.62 2.54 -6.94
N SER A 349 21.44 2.53 -5.62
CA SER A 349 22.25 1.70 -4.74
C SER A 349 21.33 0.76 -3.97
N VAL A 350 21.62 -0.53 -4.06
CA VAL A 350 20.95 -1.53 -3.24
C VAL A 350 21.84 -1.92 -2.07
N THR A 351 21.22 -2.51 -1.07
CA THR A 351 21.87 -3.15 0.06
C THR A 351 21.38 -4.59 0.14
N ASP A 352 22.28 -5.50 0.49
CA ASP A 352 21.87 -6.88 0.81
C ASP A 352 20.87 -6.85 1.97
N ASP A 353 19.83 -7.66 1.88
CA ASP A 353 18.78 -7.71 2.91
C ASP A 353 18.92 -9.01 3.70
N ASP A 354 19.81 -9.00 4.70
CA ASP A 354 20.07 -10.16 5.58
C ASP A 354 18.78 -10.65 6.26
N ARG A 355 17.84 -9.73 6.51
CA ARG A 355 16.57 -10.02 7.16
C ARG A 355 15.64 -10.79 6.21
N PHE A 356 15.50 -10.30 4.98
CA PHE A 356 14.74 -11.00 3.94
C PHE A 356 15.38 -12.35 3.60
N ALA A 357 16.72 -12.42 3.51
CA ALA A 357 17.44 -13.65 3.23
C ALA A 357 17.26 -14.71 4.33
N ALA A 358 17.32 -14.29 5.61
CA ALA A 358 17.06 -15.16 6.75
C ALA A 358 15.61 -15.67 6.74
N TRP A 359 14.64 -14.77 6.52
CA TRP A 359 13.23 -15.12 6.42
C TRP A 359 12.98 -16.10 5.27
N LEU A 360 13.47 -15.80 4.06
CA LEU A 360 13.27 -16.62 2.87
C LEU A 360 13.82 -18.03 3.07
N SER A 361 15.01 -18.14 3.66
CA SER A 361 15.61 -19.42 4.00
C SER A 361 14.81 -20.18 5.08
N SER A 362 14.24 -19.46 6.05
CA SER A 362 13.40 -20.06 7.10
C SER A 362 12.04 -20.54 6.58
N ALA A 363 11.49 -19.86 5.58
CA ALA A 363 10.24 -20.21 4.93
C ALA A 363 10.42 -21.38 3.96
N ALA A 364 11.48 -21.34 3.13
CA ALA A 364 11.78 -22.38 2.16
C ALA A 364 12.22 -23.69 2.83
N GLU A 365 13.13 -23.61 3.81
CA GLU A 365 13.69 -24.76 4.51
C GLU A 365 13.81 -24.47 6.02
N PRO A 366 12.69 -24.55 6.76
CA PRO A 366 12.69 -24.32 8.20
C PRO A 366 13.60 -25.32 8.91
N LEU A 367 14.49 -24.82 9.77
CA LEU A 367 15.33 -25.66 10.62
C LEU A 367 14.47 -26.50 11.59
N SER A 368 15.00 -27.63 12.05
CA SER A 368 14.41 -28.30 13.20
C SER A 368 14.55 -27.45 14.47
N ILE A 369 13.77 -27.77 15.49
CA ILE A 369 13.82 -27.07 16.79
C ILE A 369 15.18 -27.29 17.46
N ASP A 370 15.74 -28.49 17.38
CA ASP A 370 17.08 -28.80 17.91
C ASP A 370 18.20 -28.02 17.21
N GLU A 371 18.15 -27.92 15.88
CA GLU A 371 19.12 -27.13 15.09
C GLU A 371 19.03 -25.64 15.42
N SER A 372 17.81 -25.09 15.46
CA SER A 372 17.58 -23.68 15.79
C SER A 372 18.13 -23.34 17.16
N TRP A 373 17.83 -24.15 18.17
CA TRP A 373 18.36 -23.94 19.51
C TRP A 373 19.87 -24.11 19.60
N THR A 374 20.45 -25.06 18.88
CA THR A 374 21.92 -25.26 18.86
C THR A 374 22.63 -24.00 18.36
N ILE A 375 22.06 -23.32 17.36
CA ILE A 375 22.57 -22.03 16.87
C ILE A 375 22.38 -20.93 17.93
N ILE A 376 21.17 -20.79 18.47
CA ILE A 376 20.84 -19.76 19.46
C ILE A 376 21.74 -19.89 20.70
N GLU A 377 21.87 -21.08 21.28
CA GLU A 377 22.72 -21.35 22.44
C GLU A 377 24.19 -20.99 22.17
N ARG A 378 24.73 -21.39 21.01
CA ARG A 378 26.10 -21.08 20.60
C ARG A 378 26.32 -19.57 20.53
N VAL A 379 25.45 -18.86 19.80
CA VAL A 379 25.56 -17.40 19.62
C VAL A 379 25.43 -16.69 20.96
N LEU A 380 24.45 -17.06 21.79
CA LEU A 380 24.29 -16.48 23.13
C LEU A 380 25.51 -16.77 24.01
N GLN A 381 26.03 -17.99 24.02
CA GLN A 381 27.21 -18.33 24.83
C GLN A 381 28.43 -17.49 24.44
N GLU A 382 28.59 -17.17 23.16
CA GLU A 382 29.71 -16.38 22.65
C GLU A 382 29.51 -14.87 22.81
N ARG A 383 28.29 -14.38 22.58
CA ARG A 383 27.99 -12.95 22.39
C ARG A 383 27.19 -12.33 23.53
N SER A 384 26.36 -13.12 24.22
CA SER A 384 25.63 -12.70 25.42
C SER A 384 25.58 -13.79 26.50
N PRO A 385 26.70 -14.03 27.22
CA PRO A 385 26.76 -15.08 28.24
C PRO A 385 25.79 -14.86 29.40
N THR A 386 25.41 -13.60 29.65
CA THR A 386 24.44 -13.21 30.68
C THR A 386 23.04 -13.67 30.29
N VAL A 387 22.60 -13.41 29.06
CA VAL A 387 21.31 -13.90 28.54
C VAL A 387 21.32 -15.42 28.45
N HIS A 388 22.41 -16.04 27.96
CA HIS A 388 22.55 -17.50 27.93
C HIS A 388 22.31 -18.14 29.32
N ALA A 389 22.84 -17.52 30.39
CA ALA A 389 22.70 -18.03 31.74
C ALA A 389 21.25 -17.98 32.28
N THR A 390 20.36 -17.21 31.64
CA THR A 390 18.94 -17.16 32.01
C THR A 390 18.13 -18.31 31.42
N LEU A 391 18.64 -18.99 30.39
CA LEU A 391 17.94 -20.11 29.75
C LEU A 391 17.73 -21.24 30.76
N ARG A 392 16.47 -21.64 30.95
CA ARG A 392 16.11 -22.68 31.90
C ARG A 392 16.36 -24.06 31.30
N GLY A 393 16.45 -25.06 32.16
CA GLY A 393 16.44 -26.46 31.72
C GLY A 393 15.07 -26.88 31.17
N PRO A 394 14.93 -28.17 30.82
CA PRO A 394 13.69 -28.73 30.30
C PRO A 394 12.48 -28.52 31.21
N VAL A 395 11.33 -28.27 30.59
CA VAL A 395 10.02 -28.21 31.26
C VAL A 395 9.67 -29.54 31.94
N SER A 396 8.98 -29.48 33.08
CA SER A 396 8.46 -30.67 33.75
C SER A 396 7.20 -31.21 33.05
N GLN A 397 6.96 -32.52 33.15
CA GLN A 397 5.74 -33.11 32.57
C GLN A 397 4.47 -32.56 33.25
N ASP A 398 4.52 -32.30 34.56
CA ASP A 398 3.39 -31.74 35.30
C ASP A 398 3.02 -30.32 34.81
N ASP A 399 4.03 -29.51 34.44
CA ASP A 399 3.83 -28.17 33.90
C ASP A 399 3.31 -28.20 32.46
N LEU A 400 3.80 -29.12 31.62
CA LEU A 400 3.23 -29.35 30.27
C LEU A 400 1.77 -29.82 30.32
N ASP A 401 1.46 -30.74 31.23
CA ASP A 401 0.09 -31.23 31.44
C ASP A 401 -0.82 -30.13 31.99
N ALA A 402 -0.28 -29.23 32.82
CA ALA A 402 -0.98 -28.03 33.27
C ALA A 402 -1.27 -27.08 32.11
N LEU A 403 -0.25 -26.77 31.30
CA LEU A 403 -0.36 -25.86 30.15
C LEU A 403 -1.40 -26.37 29.14
N THR A 404 -1.32 -27.65 28.77
CA THR A 404 -2.26 -28.28 27.84
C THR A 404 -3.70 -28.22 28.36
N ARG A 405 -3.89 -28.39 29.67
CA ARG A 405 -5.21 -28.31 30.30
C ARG A 405 -5.77 -26.89 30.34
N THR A 406 -4.92 -25.89 30.63
CA THR A 406 -5.32 -24.48 30.66
C THR A 406 -5.74 -23.99 29.28
N VAL A 407 -4.97 -24.32 28.25
CA VAL A 407 -5.23 -23.93 26.86
C VAL A 407 -6.45 -24.67 26.29
N GLY A 408 -6.70 -25.91 26.75
CA GLY A 408 -7.84 -26.72 26.33
C GLY A 408 -7.75 -27.24 24.89
N ARG A 409 -6.60 -27.05 24.23
CA ARG A 409 -6.30 -27.47 22.86
C ARG A 409 -4.95 -28.20 22.80
N PRO A 410 -4.72 -29.07 21.79
CA PRO A 410 -3.41 -29.69 21.59
C PRO A 410 -2.33 -28.63 21.38
N LEU A 411 -1.22 -28.74 22.12
CA LEU A 411 -0.05 -27.89 21.89
C LEU A 411 0.68 -28.32 20.61
N PRO A 412 1.22 -27.39 19.81
CA PRO A 412 2.04 -27.72 18.65
C PRO A 412 3.26 -28.54 19.07
N VAL A 413 3.60 -29.55 18.27
CA VAL A 413 4.75 -30.43 18.55
C VAL A 413 6.05 -29.65 18.69
N ASP A 414 6.23 -28.63 17.86
CA ASP A 414 7.42 -27.78 17.82
C ASP A 414 7.59 -26.96 19.11
N LEU A 415 6.49 -26.41 19.66
CA LEU A 415 6.52 -25.72 20.95
C LEU A 415 6.90 -26.70 22.07
N VAL A 416 6.31 -27.90 22.07
CA VAL A 416 6.60 -28.92 23.09
C VAL A 416 8.06 -29.37 23.01
N GLU A 417 8.61 -29.54 21.82
CA GLU A 417 10.03 -29.84 21.61
C GLU A 417 10.92 -28.72 22.15
N SER A 418 10.57 -27.48 21.88
CA SER A 418 11.28 -26.29 22.35
C SER A 418 11.28 -26.20 23.88
N LEU A 419 10.11 -26.35 24.52
CA LEU A 419 9.97 -26.35 25.98
C LEU A 419 10.70 -27.52 26.65
N ARG A 420 10.81 -28.66 25.97
CA ARG A 420 11.62 -29.81 26.43
C ARG A 420 13.12 -29.56 26.34
N ARG A 421 13.56 -28.55 25.59
CA ARG A 421 14.94 -28.06 25.65
C ARG A 421 15.08 -26.99 26.73
N HIS A 422 14.27 -25.92 26.64
CA HIS A 422 14.27 -24.80 27.57
C HIS A 422 12.86 -24.40 27.98
N ASP A 423 12.57 -24.45 29.28
CA ASP A 423 11.35 -23.90 29.88
C ASP A 423 11.41 -22.38 30.02
N GLY A 424 11.64 -21.67 28.91
CA GLY A 424 11.80 -20.21 28.86
C GLY A 424 13.03 -19.69 29.61
N GLN A 425 12.96 -18.43 30.06
CA GLN A 425 14.02 -17.75 30.79
C GLN A 425 13.69 -17.53 32.28
N ASP A 426 14.73 -17.50 33.11
CA ASP A 426 14.69 -16.95 34.47
C ASP A 426 15.27 -15.52 34.46
N ASN A 427 14.44 -14.56 34.01
CA ASN A 427 14.79 -13.14 33.88
C ASN A 427 13.94 -12.27 34.84
N PRO A 428 14.15 -12.35 36.16
CA PRO A 428 13.34 -11.60 37.14
C PRO A 428 13.57 -10.08 37.08
N THR A 429 14.66 -9.64 36.45
CA THR A 429 14.99 -8.21 36.31
C THR A 429 14.37 -7.56 35.09
N GLN A 430 13.91 -8.34 34.09
CA GLN A 430 13.46 -7.83 32.79
C GLN A 430 14.54 -6.99 32.09
N LEU A 431 15.80 -7.40 32.24
CA LEU A 431 16.98 -6.74 31.65
C LEU A 431 17.85 -7.71 30.85
N GLN A 432 17.46 -8.99 30.80
CA GLN A 432 18.21 -10.07 30.16
C GLN A 432 17.28 -10.84 29.20
N ASP A 433 16.52 -10.10 28.41
CA ASP A 433 15.61 -10.64 27.40
C ASP A 433 16.38 -11.41 26.33
N LEU A 434 15.71 -12.35 25.66
CA LEU A 434 16.36 -13.17 24.63
C LEU A 434 16.82 -12.31 23.45
N PHE A 435 15.93 -11.47 22.95
CA PHE A 435 16.14 -10.53 21.85
C PHE A 435 15.08 -9.42 21.92
N ASP A 436 15.36 -8.21 21.44
CA ASP A 436 14.40 -7.10 21.26
C ASP A 436 13.41 -6.89 22.43
N HIS A 437 13.90 -7.01 23.67
CA HIS A 437 13.11 -6.97 24.91
C HIS A 437 12.09 -8.09 25.13
N TYR A 438 12.05 -9.10 24.26
CA TYR A 438 11.22 -10.28 24.43
C TYR A 438 11.90 -11.32 25.33
N THR A 439 11.34 -11.47 26.53
CA THR A 439 11.62 -12.62 27.40
C THR A 439 10.83 -13.83 26.92
N LEU A 440 11.48 -14.99 26.78
CA LEU A 440 10.78 -16.26 26.63
C LEU A 440 10.11 -16.68 27.93
N LEU A 441 8.80 -16.89 27.87
CA LEU A 441 8.01 -17.32 29.01
C LEU A 441 8.24 -18.80 29.32
N ARG A 442 8.37 -19.12 30.61
CA ARG A 442 8.24 -20.49 31.12
C ARG A 442 6.79 -20.96 30.99
N ALA A 443 6.55 -22.26 30.90
CA ALA A 443 5.20 -22.84 30.74
C ALA A 443 4.21 -22.35 31.83
N ARG A 444 4.68 -22.20 33.08
CA ARG A 444 3.87 -21.62 34.18
C ARG A 444 3.51 -20.15 33.96
N ALA A 445 4.42 -19.36 33.40
CA ALA A 445 4.17 -17.95 33.11
C ALA A 445 3.21 -17.79 31.94
N MET A 446 3.24 -18.69 30.95
CA MET A 446 2.22 -18.71 29.89
C MET A 446 0.80 -18.96 30.45
N ILE A 447 0.67 -19.85 31.44
CA ILE A 447 -0.60 -20.08 32.17
C ILE A 447 -1.01 -18.81 32.94
N GLU A 448 -0.08 -18.25 33.73
CA GLU A 448 -0.32 -17.04 34.53
C GLU A 448 -0.79 -15.88 33.64
N GLN A 449 -0.16 -15.69 32.47
CA GLN A 449 -0.52 -14.68 31.48
C GLN A 449 -1.90 -14.93 30.85
N SER A 450 -2.19 -16.18 30.47
CA SER A 450 -3.50 -16.56 29.91
C SER A 450 -4.63 -16.33 30.91
N ASP A 451 -4.42 -16.68 32.18
CA ASP A 451 -5.40 -16.45 33.25
C ASP A 451 -5.58 -14.95 33.53
N MET A 452 -4.49 -14.17 33.54
CA MET A 452 -4.56 -12.71 33.69
C MET A 452 -5.37 -12.05 32.57
N LEU A 453 -5.15 -12.44 31.31
CA LEU A 453 -5.90 -11.90 30.17
C LEU A 453 -7.39 -12.29 30.25
N ALA A 454 -7.70 -13.55 30.57
CA ALA A 454 -9.07 -14.00 30.75
C ALA A 454 -9.80 -13.24 31.87
N ASP A 455 -9.13 -12.95 32.98
CA ASP A 455 -9.69 -12.16 34.08
C ASP A 455 -9.86 -10.66 33.72
N ALA A 456 -8.97 -10.11 32.90
CA ALA A 456 -8.95 -8.68 32.56
C ALA A 456 -9.94 -8.30 31.45
N VAL A 457 -9.99 -9.09 30.37
CA VAL A 457 -10.74 -8.76 29.15
C VAL A 457 -11.71 -9.88 28.70
N GLY A 458 -11.81 -10.97 29.46
CA GLY A 458 -12.66 -12.12 29.12
C GLY A 458 -11.99 -13.12 28.18
N ASP A 459 -12.69 -14.20 27.86
CA ASP A 459 -12.27 -15.24 26.91
C ASP A 459 -13.39 -15.67 25.96
N ASP A 460 -14.42 -14.83 25.80
CA ASP A 460 -15.57 -15.09 24.96
C ASP A 460 -15.23 -14.85 23.48
N ALA A 461 -15.15 -15.94 22.72
CA ALA A 461 -14.87 -15.90 21.28
C ALA A 461 -16.03 -15.34 20.45
N ASP A 462 -17.22 -15.15 21.05
CA ASP A 462 -18.40 -14.59 20.39
C ASP A 462 -18.48 -13.05 20.54
N GLU A 463 -17.68 -12.43 21.41
CA GLU A 463 -17.58 -10.97 21.55
C GLU A 463 -16.60 -10.38 20.52
N THR A 464 -17.08 -10.25 19.27
CA THR A 464 -16.29 -9.71 18.17
C THR A 464 -16.18 -8.19 18.19
N ILE A 465 -15.08 -7.69 17.66
CA ILE A 465 -14.83 -6.26 17.44
C ILE A 465 -15.45 -5.87 16.09
N ASP A 466 -16.66 -5.30 16.13
CA ASP A 466 -17.55 -5.08 14.98
C ASP A 466 -17.00 -4.22 13.83
N TRP A 467 -15.98 -3.40 14.09
CA TRP A 467 -15.34 -2.54 13.08
C TRP A 467 -14.14 -3.20 12.38
N MET A 468 -13.84 -4.46 12.69
CA MET A 468 -12.79 -5.24 12.03
C MET A 468 -13.38 -6.28 11.10
N GLU A 469 -12.69 -6.51 9.97
CA GLU A 469 -12.93 -7.66 9.11
C GLU A 469 -11.83 -8.72 9.32
N PRO A 470 -12.05 -9.70 10.22
CA PRO A 470 -11.02 -10.67 10.54
C PRO A 470 -10.86 -11.70 9.41
N HIS A 471 -9.61 -12.01 9.05
CA HIS A 471 -9.31 -12.99 8.00
C HIS A 471 -8.73 -14.30 8.56
N ARG A 472 -7.50 -14.26 9.09
CA ARG A 472 -6.81 -15.44 9.64
C ARG A 472 -6.91 -15.54 11.16
N VAL A 473 -7.03 -14.40 11.83
CA VAL A 473 -7.08 -14.26 13.28
C VAL A 473 -8.42 -13.67 13.66
N ARG A 474 -9.01 -14.12 14.77
CA ARG A 474 -10.29 -13.61 15.24
C ARG A 474 -10.16 -12.15 15.70
N ALA A 475 -11.13 -11.32 15.38
CA ALA A 475 -11.25 -9.96 15.89
C ALA A 475 -11.87 -9.96 17.30
N ILE A 476 -11.15 -10.48 18.29
CA ILE A 476 -11.59 -10.56 19.69
C ILE A 476 -10.47 -10.05 20.60
N ALA A 477 -10.80 -9.62 21.82
CA ALA A 477 -9.79 -9.08 22.74
C ALA A 477 -8.85 -10.17 23.28
N ASN A 478 -9.35 -11.39 23.47
CA ASN A 478 -8.57 -12.52 23.98
C ASN A 478 -9.31 -13.83 23.71
N CYS A 479 -8.55 -14.93 23.60
CA CYS A 479 -9.10 -16.26 23.77
C CYS A 479 -8.07 -17.18 24.42
N ARG A 480 -8.53 -18.23 25.14
CA ARG A 480 -7.62 -19.25 25.71
C ARG A 480 -6.84 -20.05 24.67
N GLY A 481 -7.21 -19.92 23.39
CA GLY A 481 -6.46 -20.49 22.27
C GLY A 481 -5.22 -19.69 21.89
N TRP A 482 -5.08 -18.45 22.36
CA TRP A 482 -3.93 -17.61 22.10
C TRP A 482 -2.94 -17.76 23.24
N LEU A 483 -1.91 -18.57 22.99
CA LEU A 483 -0.91 -18.90 23.99
C LEU A 483 0.32 -18.00 23.84
N GLN A 484 0.36 -16.93 24.62
CA GLN A 484 1.52 -16.03 24.66
C GLN A 484 2.77 -16.78 25.17
N PHE A 485 3.87 -16.69 24.42
CA PHE A 485 5.14 -17.37 24.74
C PHE A 485 6.34 -16.43 24.83
N THR A 486 6.22 -15.18 24.39
CA THR A 486 7.15 -14.11 24.76
C THR A 486 6.44 -13.00 25.54
N ALA A 487 7.18 -12.23 26.34
CA ALA A 487 6.66 -11.04 26.99
C ALA A 487 7.65 -9.88 26.90
N ALA A 488 7.12 -8.71 26.60
CA ALA A 488 7.80 -7.42 26.63
C ALA A 488 6.76 -6.36 27.00
N GLU A 489 6.92 -5.63 28.11
CA GLU A 489 6.06 -4.50 28.52
C GLU A 489 4.53 -4.61 28.26
N GLY A 490 3.94 -5.79 28.45
CA GLY A 490 2.50 -6.02 28.28
C GLY A 490 2.06 -6.52 26.89
N HIS A 491 2.98 -6.69 25.94
CA HIS A 491 2.75 -7.31 24.64
C HIS A 491 3.68 -8.51 24.42
N GLY A 492 3.44 -9.27 23.34
CA GLY A 492 4.35 -10.35 22.94
C GLY A 492 3.78 -11.29 21.90
N HIS A 493 4.61 -12.23 21.47
CA HIS A 493 4.22 -13.27 20.52
C HIS A 493 3.36 -14.32 21.20
N ALA A 494 2.30 -14.74 20.52
CA ALA A 494 1.44 -15.83 20.94
C ALA A 494 1.23 -16.84 19.82
N ILE A 495 0.98 -18.08 20.21
CA ILE A 495 0.57 -19.14 19.30
C ILE A 495 -0.94 -19.14 19.24
N ASP A 496 -1.49 -18.99 18.03
CA ASP A 496 -2.92 -19.04 17.79
C ASP A 496 -3.38 -20.48 17.49
N LEU A 497 -4.09 -21.06 18.46
CA LEU A 497 -4.66 -22.40 18.38
C LEU A 497 -6.16 -22.38 18.03
N ASP A 498 -6.74 -21.20 17.79
CA ASP A 498 -8.13 -21.02 17.40
C ASP A 498 -8.31 -20.02 16.24
N PRO A 499 -7.56 -20.21 15.14
CA PRO A 499 -7.63 -19.30 14.00
C PRO A 499 -8.99 -19.36 13.33
N LEU A 500 -9.25 -18.37 12.48
CA LEU A 500 -10.34 -18.44 11.51
C LEU A 500 -10.03 -19.45 10.39
N PRO A 501 -11.02 -19.85 9.56
CA PRO A 501 -10.82 -20.86 8.51
C PRO A 501 -9.71 -20.56 7.49
N ALA A 502 -9.34 -19.29 7.30
CA ALA A 502 -8.23 -18.89 6.43
C ALA A 502 -6.87 -18.85 7.14
N GLY A 503 -6.84 -19.03 8.46
CA GLY A 503 -5.62 -19.12 9.26
C GLY A 503 -5.13 -20.56 9.45
N LEU A 504 -3.97 -20.69 10.09
CA LEU A 504 -3.31 -21.96 10.37
C LEU A 504 -3.26 -22.21 11.86
N VAL A 505 -3.68 -23.40 12.30
CA VAL A 505 -3.59 -23.77 13.72
C VAL A 505 -2.11 -23.86 14.10
N GLY A 506 -1.68 -23.04 15.05
CA GLY A 506 -0.29 -22.92 15.47
C GLY A 506 0.47 -21.76 14.84
N GLN A 507 -0.19 -20.90 14.06
CA GLN A 507 0.39 -19.65 13.57
C GLN A 507 0.81 -18.73 14.73
N ILE A 508 1.84 -17.93 14.51
CA ILE A 508 2.35 -16.95 15.47
C ILE A 508 1.69 -15.61 15.19
N ILE A 509 1.10 -15.02 16.22
CA ILE A 509 0.46 -13.70 16.20
C ILE A 509 1.17 -12.79 17.21
N HIS A 510 1.05 -11.48 17.02
CA HIS A 510 1.48 -10.50 18.00
C HIS A 510 0.29 -10.05 18.84
N LEU A 511 0.37 -10.17 20.16
CA LEU A 511 -0.64 -9.61 21.07
C LEU A 511 -0.21 -8.21 21.49
N PRO A 512 -0.83 -7.13 20.96
CA PRO A 512 -0.48 -5.78 21.34
C PRO A 512 -1.02 -5.43 22.75
N VAL A 513 -0.51 -4.33 23.33
CA VAL A 513 -1.03 -3.79 24.60
C VAL A 513 -2.47 -3.27 24.44
N ASP A 514 -2.75 -2.64 23.30
CA ASP A 514 -4.05 -2.10 22.93
C ASP A 514 -4.21 -2.19 21.41
N GLY A 515 -5.46 -2.21 20.95
CA GLY A 515 -5.81 -2.34 19.55
C GLY A 515 -5.92 -3.79 19.06
N PRO A 516 -6.20 -3.96 17.76
CA PRO A 516 -6.50 -5.24 17.17
C PRO A 516 -5.25 -6.10 17.02
N THR A 517 -5.41 -7.41 17.12
CA THR A 517 -4.35 -8.36 16.75
C THR A 517 -4.06 -8.24 15.24
N PRO A 518 -2.81 -7.97 14.82
CA PRO A 518 -2.45 -7.88 13.41
C PRO A 518 -2.51 -9.26 12.73
N LEU A 519 -2.23 -9.27 11.43
CA LEU A 519 -2.04 -10.52 10.69
C LEU A 519 -0.94 -11.38 11.33
N PRO A 520 -1.04 -12.73 11.23
CA PRO A 520 -0.08 -13.61 11.86
C PRO A 520 1.33 -13.39 11.30
N GLU A 521 2.31 -13.22 12.18
CA GLU A 521 3.71 -12.96 11.87
C GLU A 521 4.39 -14.15 11.19
N TYR A 522 4.08 -15.36 11.66
CA TYR A 522 4.64 -16.61 11.12
C TYR A 522 3.58 -17.71 11.07
N SER A 523 3.72 -18.64 10.15
CA SER A 523 2.83 -19.79 9.96
C SER A 523 2.95 -20.86 11.05
N SER A 524 4.09 -20.90 11.76
CA SER A 524 4.32 -21.83 12.86
C SER A 524 5.45 -21.38 13.79
N TYR A 525 5.49 -21.95 14.99
CA TYR A 525 6.59 -21.76 15.95
C TYR A 525 7.95 -22.20 15.38
N ARG A 526 7.97 -23.22 14.52
CA ARG A 526 9.20 -23.69 13.87
C ARG A 526 9.80 -22.63 12.95
N VAL A 527 8.98 -22.00 12.12
CA VAL A 527 9.45 -20.95 11.20
C VAL A 527 9.95 -19.74 12.01
N TRP A 528 9.19 -19.31 13.03
CA TRP A 528 9.61 -18.24 13.94
C TRP A 528 10.98 -18.50 14.59
N LEU A 529 11.18 -19.69 15.16
CA LEU A 529 12.45 -20.02 15.83
C LEU A 529 13.59 -20.19 14.81
N SER A 530 13.30 -20.73 13.63
CA SER A 530 14.27 -20.87 12.54
C SER A 530 14.72 -19.51 12.01
N ASP A 531 13.81 -18.55 11.86
CA ASP A 531 14.13 -17.18 11.44
C ASP A 531 15.04 -16.49 12.46
N LEU A 532 14.68 -16.56 13.76
CA LEU A 532 15.53 -16.04 14.84
C LEU A 532 16.92 -16.67 14.81
N ALA A 533 17.02 -18.00 14.71
CA ALA A 533 18.31 -18.69 14.67
C ALA A 533 19.15 -18.25 13.46
N ARG A 534 18.56 -18.12 12.28
CA ARG A 534 19.27 -17.68 11.06
C ARG A 534 19.76 -16.25 11.17
N ARG A 535 18.95 -15.31 11.69
CA ARG A 535 19.36 -13.92 11.93
C ARG A 535 20.54 -13.83 12.92
N LEU A 536 20.56 -14.69 13.94
CA LEU A 536 21.69 -14.81 14.86
C LEU A 536 22.93 -15.43 14.21
N GLU A 537 22.77 -16.40 13.32
CA GLU A 537 23.88 -17.06 12.64
C GLU A 537 24.59 -16.14 11.65
N THR A 538 23.86 -15.25 10.98
CA THR A 538 24.39 -14.29 10.01
C THR A 538 24.91 -13.00 10.65
N ASP A 539 25.00 -12.92 11.99
CA ASP A 539 25.38 -11.71 12.72
C ASP A 539 24.47 -10.49 12.40
N SER A 540 23.21 -10.74 12.02
CA SER A 540 22.19 -9.71 11.77
C SER A 540 21.59 -9.17 13.09
N PHE A 541 22.48 -8.79 14.01
CA PHE A 541 22.13 -8.23 15.31
C PHE A 541 23.25 -7.40 15.92
N THR A 542 22.90 -6.56 16.89
CA THR A 542 23.83 -5.89 17.81
C THR A 542 23.58 -6.36 19.24
N VAL A 543 24.54 -6.10 20.13
CA VAL A 543 24.41 -6.39 21.56
C VAL A 543 24.51 -5.06 22.30
N ASP A 544 23.49 -4.72 23.09
CA ASP A 544 23.47 -3.48 23.85
C ASP A 544 24.32 -3.56 25.14
N ASP A 545 24.40 -2.43 25.87
CA ASP A 545 25.24 -2.31 27.07
C ASP A 545 24.84 -3.29 28.20
N ASP A 546 23.58 -3.76 28.21
CA ASP A 546 23.07 -4.74 29.17
C ASP A 546 23.27 -6.19 28.70
N GLY A 547 23.81 -6.37 27.49
CA GLY A 547 24.03 -7.66 26.87
C GLY A 547 22.81 -8.20 26.14
N VAL A 548 21.74 -7.43 25.96
CA VAL A 548 20.54 -7.87 25.24
C VAL A 548 20.80 -7.81 23.74
N ILE A 549 20.36 -8.85 23.03
CA ILE A 549 20.43 -8.92 21.58
C ILE A 549 19.39 -7.98 20.97
N ARG A 550 19.81 -7.15 20.02
CA ARG A 550 18.95 -6.31 19.18
C ARG A 550 19.07 -6.76 17.75
N LEU A 551 18.00 -7.30 17.17
CA LEU A 551 18.05 -7.75 15.78
C LEU A 551 18.15 -6.52 14.84
N ASN A 552 18.91 -6.63 13.75
CA ASN A 552 19.04 -5.54 12.79
C ASN A 552 17.80 -5.50 11.89
N ASP A 553 17.18 -4.33 11.74
CA ASP A 553 16.00 -4.13 10.89
C ASP A 553 16.31 -3.87 9.42
#